data_AF-A0A7C1AP92-F1
#
_entry.id   AF-A0A7C1AP92-F1
#
_cell.length_a   1.000
_cell.length_b   1.000
_cell.length_c   1.000
_cell.angle_alpha   90.00
_cell.angle_beta   90.00
_cell.angle_gamma   90.00
#
_symmetry.space_group_name_H-M   'P 1'
#
loop_
_entity.id
_entity.type
_entity.pdbx_description
1 polymer ?
#
loop_
_entity_poly.entity_id
_entity_poly.type
_entity_poly.pdbx_seq_one_letter_code
_entity_poly.pdbx_strand_id
1 'polypeptide(L)'
;MKKIFSLVAFITLILMSSISIASDMNFNTKMELKAGQVVTLTINSIQNEFKKIARWDAITVASYNQKENKVTIEILGGRNSLDGAKESTSDYIEKILKPMIELINNSYNLSLTTKDFTVIYTYKRNKKQLLKYENEQYIAL
;
A
#
# COMPACT_ATOMS: atom_id res chain seq x y z
N MET A 1 -9.65 -16.96 20.84
CA MET A 1 -9.38 -15.54 21.20
C MET A 1 -7.90 -15.18 21.41
N LYS A 2 -6.94 -16.12 21.56
CA LYS A 2 -5.51 -15.79 21.80
C LYS A 2 -4.70 -15.27 20.58
N LYS A 3 -5.17 -15.46 19.34
CA LYS A 3 -4.40 -15.11 18.12
C LYS A 3 -4.48 -13.61 17.74
N ILE A 4 -5.52 -12.90 18.15
CA ILE A 4 -5.75 -11.49 17.77
C ILE A 4 -4.83 -10.56 18.60
N PHE A 5 -4.67 -10.83 19.90
CA PHE A 5 -3.78 -10.07 20.78
C PHE A 5 -2.31 -10.12 20.35
N SER A 6 -1.86 -11.24 19.77
CA SER A 6 -0.50 -11.39 19.25
C SER A 6 -0.25 -10.55 18.00
N LEU A 7 -1.27 -10.36 17.15
CA LEU A 7 -1.13 -9.60 15.91
C LEU A 7 -1.12 -8.09 16.20
N VAL A 8 -2.01 -7.63 17.08
CA VAL A 8 -2.05 -6.22 17.51
C VAL A 8 -0.71 -5.84 18.15
N ALA A 9 -0.20 -6.64 19.10
CA ALA A 9 1.09 -6.36 19.74
C ALA A 9 2.28 -6.36 18.76
N PHE A 10 2.27 -7.22 17.74
CA PHE A 10 3.32 -7.26 16.72
C PHE A 10 3.25 -6.05 15.77
N ILE A 11 2.04 -5.63 15.39
CA ILE A 11 1.82 -4.40 14.62
C ILE A 11 2.27 -3.18 15.46
N THR A 12 1.95 -3.14 16.75
CA THR A 12 2.41 -2.07 17.65
C THR A 12 3.94 -2.06 17.77
N LEU A 13 4.60 -3.22 17.85
CA LEU A 13 6.06 -3.30 17.95
C LEU A 13 6.76 -2.81 16.67
N ILE A 14 6.24 -3.15 15.49
CA ILE A 14 6.75 -2.64 14.20
C ILE A 14 6.54 -1.11 14.12
N LEU A 15 5.39 -0.62 14.55
CA LEU A 15 5.10 0.82 14.62
C LEU A 15 6.03 1.55 15.59
N MET A 16 6.32 1.00 16.77
CA MET A 16 7.23 1.64 17.73
C MET A 16 8.66 1.76 17.19
N SER A 17 9.15 0.76 16.44
CA SER A 17 10.49 0.84 15.83
C SER A 17 10.61 1.89 14.72
N SER A 18 9.49 2.21 14.04
CA SER A 18 9.45 3.22 12.99
C SER A 18 9.15 4.64 13.52
N ILE A 19 8.50 4.74 14.69
CA ILE A 19 8.31 6.02 15.41
C ILE A 19 9.65 6.58 15.93
N SER A 20 10.58 5.74 16.39
CA SER A 20 11.93 6.21 16.80
C SER A 20 12.75 6.79 15.64
N ILE A 21 12.42 6.47 14.39
CA ILE A 21 13.02 7.09 13.19
C ILE A 21 12.31 8.42 12.86
N ALA A 22 11.04 8.56 13.25
CA ALA A 22 10.21 9.75 12.99
C ALA A 22 10.33 10.83 14.08
N SER A 23 10.69 10.48 15.32
CA SER A 23 10.68 11.40 16.46
C SER A 23 11.74 12.51 16.43
N ASP A 24 12.78 12.38 15.60
CA ASP A 24 13.78 13.44 15.37
C ASP A 24 13.43 14.36 14.19
N MET A 25 12.27 14.17 13.54
CA MET A 25 11.90 14.90 12.33
C MET A 25 10.78 15.91 12.60
N ASN A 26 11.16 17.19 12.60
CA ASN A 26 10.23 18.30 12.68
C ASN A 26 9.41 18.38 11.37
N PHE A 27 8.20 17.80 11.35
CA PHE A 27 7.32 17.67 10.17
C PHE A 27 6.57 18.96 9.78
N ASN A 28 7.17 20.14 9.99
CA ASN A 28 6.64 21.37 9.43
C ASN A 28 7.45 21.75 8.18
N THR A 29 6.78 21.72 7.02
CA THR A 29 7.19 22.23 5.68
C THR A 29 8.07 21.39 4.73
N LYS A 30 8.34 20.10 4.97
CA LYS A 30 9.01 19.23 3.97
C LYS A 30 8.37 17.84 3.81
N MET A 31 7.20 17.81 3.18
CA MET A 31 6.57 16.55 2.75
C MET A 31 7.16 15.98 1.43
N GLU A 32 8.20 16.58 0.84
CA GLU A 32 8.40 16.43 -0.61
C GLU A 32 9.31 15.28 -1.08
N LEU A 33 10.07 14.59 -0.21
CA LEU A 33 10.94 13.47 -0.65
C LEU A 33 11.03 12.32 0.35
N LYS A 34 10.98 12.62 1.65
CA LYS A 34 11.12 11.62 2.72
C LYS A 34 9.81 10.89 3.04
N ALA A 35 8.66 11.56 2.87
CA ALA A 35 7.35 10.98 3.17
C ALA A 35 7.02 9.78 2.26
N GLY A 36 7.16 9.92 0.93
CA GLY A 36 6.87 8.83 -0.02
C GLY A 36 7.77 7.60 0.17
N GLN A 37 9.04 7.79 0.56
CA GLN A 37 9.94 6.69 0.90
C GLN A 37 9.51 5.97 2.19
N VAL A 38 9.19 6.72 3.24
CA VAL A 38 8.69 6.16 4.51
C VAL A 38 7.38 5.42 4.31
N VAL A 39 6.45 5.98 3.54
CA VAL A 39 5.17 5.33 3.19
C VAL A 39 5.41 4.03 2.44
N THR A 40 6.29 4.02 1.45
CA THR A 40 6.64 2.82 0.68
C THR A 40 7.25 1.72 1.55
N LEU A 41 8.21 2.08 2.41
CA LEU A 41 8.82 1.15 3.36
C LEU A 41 7.78 0.57 4.32
N THR A 42 6.90 1.42 4.83
CA THR A 42 5.83 1.02 5.74
C THR A 42 4.88 0.04 5.05
N ILE A 43 4.39 0.37 3.85
CA ILE A 43 3.54 -0.51 3.05
C ILE A 43 4.20 -1.87 2.85
N ASN A 44 5.45 -1.89 2.40
CA ASN A 44 6.16 -3.14 2.16
C ASN A 44 6.33 -3.98 3.44
N SER A 45 6.41 -3.33 4.61
CA SER A 45 6.53 -3.99 5.91
C SER A 45 5.20 -4.56 6.42
N ILE A 46 4.07 -3.87 6.19
CA ILE A 46 2.78 -4.22 6.82
C ILE A 46 1.77 -4.87 5.88
N GLN A 47 1.92 -4.72 4.56
CA GLN A 47 0.91 -5.17 3.57
C GLN A 47 0.55 -6.66 3.72
N ASN A 48 1.50 -7.51 4.12
CA ASN A 48 1.26 -8.94 4.29
C ASN A 48 0.30 -9.24 5.45
N GLU A 49 0.23 -8.41 6.48
CA GLU A 49 -0.73 -8.59 7.57
C GLU A 49 -2.16 -8.27 7.12
N PHE A 50 -2.33 -7.18 6.37
CA PHE A 50 -3.63 -6.84 5.77
C PHE A 50 -4.08 -7.90 4.76
N LYS A 51 -3.17 -8.38 3.92
CA LYS A 51 -3.44 -9.47 2.95
C LYS A 51 -3.89 -10.77 3.62
N LYS A 52 -3.27 -11.15 4.75
CA LYS A 52 -3.71 -12.32 5.53
C LYS A 52 -5.13 -12.14 6.05
N ILE A 53 -5.47 -10.96 6.58
CA ILE A 53 -6.81 -10.65 7.08
C ILE A 53 -7.83 -10.70 5.93
N ALA A 54 -7.49 -10.10 4.79
CA ALA A 54 -8.33 -10.05 3.60
C ALA A 54 -8.38 -11.37 2.79
N ARG A 55 -7.60 -12.38 3.18
CA ARG A 55 -7.41 -13.65 2.43
C ARG A 55 -7.02 -13.43 0.97
N TRP A 56 -6.10 -12.50 0.75
CA TRP A 56 -5.67 -12.06 -0.57
C TRP A 56 -4.22 -12.46 -0.82
N ASP A 57 -3.97 -13.29 -1.82
CA ASP A 57 -2.73 -14.06 -1.96
C ASP A 57 -1.78 -13.56 -3.06
N ALA A 58 -2.19 -12.57 -3.85
CA ALA A 58 -1.36 -12.02 -4.90
C ALA A 58 -0.09 -11.33 -4.34
N ILE A 59 1.00 -11.36 -5.11
CA ILE A 59 2.25 -10.70 -4.70
C ILE A 59 2.09 -9.20 -4.96
N THR A 60 2.58 -8.38 -4.03
CA THR A 60 2.47 -6.93 -4.09
C THR A 60 3.80 -6.29 -3.74
N VAL A 61 4.17 -5.26 -4.50
CA VAL A 61 5.40 -4.49 -4.30
C VAL A 61 5.07 -3.01 -4.38
N ALA A 62 5.40 -2.25 -3.34
CA ALA A 62 5.33 -0.80 -3.37
C ALA A 62 6.69 -0.19 -3.74
N SER A 63 6.66 0.86 -4.55
CA SER A 63 7.81 1.69 -4.91
C SER A 63 7.43 3.17 -4.90
N TYR A 64 8.40 4.06 -4.74
CA TYR A 64 8.18 5.50 -4.77
C TYR A 64 8.86 6.10 -6.01
N ASN A 65 8.08 6.72 -6.89
CA ASN A 65 8.61 7.51 -8.00
C ASN A 65 8.90 8.92 -7.50
N GLN A 66 10.17 9.22 -7.27
CA GLN A 66 10.62 10.54 -6.81
C GLN A 66 10.32 11.67 -7.79
N LYS A 67 10.29 11.39 -9.11
CA LYS A 67 10.03 12.42 -10.13
C LYS A 67 8.57 12.83 -10.16
N GLU A 68 7.67 11.89 -9.89
CA GLU A 68 6.23 12.10 -9.92
C GLU A 68 5.63 12.31 -8.52
N ASN A 69 6.45 12.22 -7.47
CA ASN A 69 6.02 12.23 -6.07
C ASN A 69 4.84 11.28 -5.80
N LYS A 70 4.93 10.06 -6.34
CA LYS A 70 3.85 9.07 -6.30
C LYS A 70 4.32 7.72 -5.78
N VAL A 71 3.50 7.09 -4.95
CA VAL A 71 3.73 5.70 -4.53
C VAL A 71 3.00 4.77 -5.51
N THR A 72 3.76 3.89 -6.15
CA THR A 72 3.22 2.88 -7.07
C THR A 72 3.20 1.53 -6.38
N ILE A 73 2.05 0.88 -6.39
CA ILE A 73 1.85 -0.49 -5.91
C ILE A 73 1.61 -1.39 -7.12
N GLU A 74 2.53 -2.31 -7.38
CA GLU A 74 2.33 -3.34 -8.39
C GLU A 74 1.73 -4.60 -7.76
N ILE A 75 0.59 -5.03 -8.32
CA ILE A 75 -0.07 -6.31 -8.04
C ILE A 75 0.37 -7.31 -9.11
N LEU A 76 1.07 -8.36 -8.70
CA LEU A 76 1.38 -9.52 -9.55
C LEU A 76 0.31 -10.59 -9.33
N GLY A 77 -0.80 -10.47 -10.05
CA GLY A 77 -2.01 -11.26 -9.86
C GLY A 77 -2.22 -12.41 -10.86
N GLY A 78 -3.19 -13.28 -10.57
CA GLY A 78 -3.51 -14.48 -11.36
C GLY A 78 -4.58 -14.33 -12.46
N ARG A 79 -5.35 -13.25 -12.46
CA ARG A 79 -6.34 -12.90 -13.48
C ARG A 79 -5.66 -12.37 -14.75
N ASN A 80 -6.14 -12.78 -15.93
CA ASN A 80 -5.60 -12.41 -17.23
C ASN A 80 -6.54 -11.55 -18.10
N SER A 81 -7.78 -11.30 -17.63
CA SER A 81 -8.76 -10.43 -18.28
C SER A 81 -8.80 -9.07 -17.60
N LEU A 82 -9.25 -8.04 -18.33
CA LEU A 82 -9.44 -6.70 -17.79
C LEU A 82 -10.45 -6.69 -16.63
N ASP A 83 -11.58 -7.37 -16.80
CA ASP A 83 -12.63 -7.45 -15.76
C ASP A 83 -12.13 -8.14 -14.49
N GLY A 84 -11.41 -9.26 -14.62
CA GLY A 84 -10.83 -9.96 -13.49
C GLY A 84 -9.72 -9.15 -12.81
N ALA A 85 -8.90 -8.44 -13.58
CA ALA A 85 -7.92 -7.51 -13.03
C ALA A 85 -8.60 -6.36 -12.27
N LYS A 86 -9.71 -5.84 -12.79
CA LYS A 86 -10.50 -4.78 -12.15
C LYS A 86 -11.09 -5.25 -10.84
N GLU A 87 -11.79 -6.38 -10.83
CA GLU A 87 -12.34 -6.99 -9.61
C GLU A 87 -11.24 -7.19 -8.56
N SER A 88 -10.12 -7.80 -8.94
CA SER A 88 -9.01 -8.07 -8.02
C SER A 88 -8.35 -6.80 -7.49
N THR A 89 -8.28 -5.75 -8.30
CA THR A 89 -7.71 -4.45 -7.92
C THR A 89 -8.67 -3.68 -7.01
N SER A 90 -9.97 -3.69 -7.30
CA SER A 90 -11.00 -3.13 -6.42
C SER A 90 -10.98 -3.78 -5.04
N ASP A 91 -10.88 -5.11 -5.00
CA ASP A 91 -10.76 -5.87 -3.74
C ASP A 91 -9.52 -5.47 -2.94
N TYR A 92 -8.38 -5.29 -3.62
CA TYR A 92 -7.16 -4.81 -3.00
C TYR A 92 -7.33 -3.40 -2.43
N ILE A 93 -7.92 -2.48 -3.19
CA ILE A 93 -8.11 -1.10 -2.76
C ILE A 93 -8.99 -1.03 -1.51
N GLU A 94 -10.14 -1.69 -1.53
CA GLU A 94 -11.12 -1.61 -0.45
C GLU A 94 -10.67 -2.34 0.81
N LYS A 95 -10.14 -3.56 0.67
CA LYS A 95 -9.90 -4.45 1.81
C LYS A 95 -8.48 -4.32 2.38
N ILE A 96 -7.54 -3.77 1.61
CA ILE A 96 -6.12 -3.71 1.98
C ILE A 96 -5.61 -2.27 1.96
N LEU A 97 -5.69 -1.59 0.82
CA LEU A 97 -5.04 -0.28 0.67
C LEU A 97 -5.69 0.79 1.57
N LYS A 98 -7.03 0.91 1.56
CA LYS A 98 -7.73 1.90 2.38
C LYS A 98 -7.47 1.71 3.89
N PRO A 99 -7.64 0.49 4.48
CA PRO A 99 -7.28 0.26 5.88
C PRO A 99 -5.79 0.52 6.18
N MET A 100 -4.90 0.22 5.23
CA MET A 100 -3.47 0.45 5.39
C MET A 100 -3.13 1.96 5.37
N ILE A 101 -3.76 2.75 4.50
CA ILE A 101 -3.63 4.21 4.46
C ILE A 101 -4.10 4.81 5.79
N GLU A 102 -5.22 4.36 6.33
CA GLU A 102 -5.74 4.83 7.62
C GLU A 102 -4.72 4.59 8.75
N LEU A 103 -4.11 3.40 8.81
CA LEU A 103 -3.08 3.10 9.79
C LEU A 103 -1.84 4.01 9.62
N ILE A 104 -1.38 4.22 8.39
CA ILE A 104 -0.22 5.08 8.08
C ILE A 104 -0.51 6.53 8.49
N ASN A 105 -1.68 7.06 8.14
CA ASN A 105 -2.10 8.41 8.51
C ASN A 105 -2.08 8.61 10.03
N ASN A 106 -2.67 7.67 10.78
CA ASN A 106 -2.71 7.71 12.24
C ASN A 106 -1.32 7.60 12.87
N SER A 107 -0.40 6.85 12.25
CA SER A 107 0.93 6.58 12.81
C SER A 107 1.92 7.71 12.58
N TYR A 108 1.80 8.43 11.46
CA TYR A 108 2.75 9.46 11.05
C TYR A 108 2.13 10.87 10.97
N ASN A 109 0.89 11.04 11.42
CA ASN A 109 0.13 12.29 11.32
C ASN A 109 0.10 12.84 9.88
N LEU A 110 -0.25 11.97 8.93
CA LEU A 110 -0.37 12.28 7.50
C LEU A 110 -1.84 12.33 7.08
N SER A 111 -2.09 12.91 5.90
CA SER A 111 -3.44 13.01 5.29
C SER A 111 -3.47 12.37 3.91
N LEU A 112 -2.94 11.16 3.79
CA LEU A 112 -2.92 10.41 2.53
C LEU A 112 -4.33 9.90 2.18
N THR A 113 -4.58 9.79 0.89
CA THR A 113 -5.78 9.24 0.28
C THR A 113 -5.41 8.24 -0.81
N THR A 114 -6.38 7.54 -1.38
CA THR A 114 -6.13 6.65 -2.53
C THR A 114 -5.64 7.38 -3.78
N LYS A 115 -5.76 8.72 -3.85
CA LYS A 115 -5.24 9.54 -4.97
C LYS A 115 -3.71 9.67 -4.96
N ASP A 116 -3.09 9.48 -3.81
CA ASP A 116 -1.63 9.56 -3.64
C ASP A 116 -0.92 8.28 -4.11
N PHE A 117 -1.70 7.28 -4.54
CA PHE A 117 -1.23 5.98 -4.98
C PHE A 117 -1.61 5.68 -6.43
N THR A 118 -0.70 5.05 -7.14
CA THR A 118 -0.99 4.38 -8.41
C THR A 118 -0.93 2.88 -8.17
N VAL A 119 -1.98 2.15 -8.53
CA VAL A 119 -2.00 0.68 -8.42
C VAL A 119 -1.98 0.08 -9.81
N ILE A 120 -0.97 -0.73 -10.12
CA ILE A 120 -0.84 -1.39 -11.42
C ILE A 120 -1.10 -2.88 -11.23
N TYR A 121 -2.02 -3.43 -12.02
CA TYR A 121 -2.25 -4.86 -12.07
C TYR A 121 -1.48 -5.47 -13.25
N THR A 122 -0.59 -6.40 -12.91
CA THR A 122 0.25 -7.14 -13.85
C THR A 122 -0.11 -8.62 -13.76
N TYR A 123 -0.46 -9.22 -14.90
CA TYR A 123 -0.68 -10.66 -14.97
C TYR A 123 0.65 -11.41 -14.76
N LYS A 124 0.73 -12.19 -13.68
CA LYS A 124 2.00 -12.73 -13.20
C LYS A 124 2.76 -13.62 -14.20
N ARG A 125 2.03 -14.33 -15.09
CA ARG A 125 2.63 -15.34 -15.98
C ARG A 125 3.44 -14.75 -17.12
N ASN A 126 2.96 -13.69 -17.75
CA ASN A 126 3.62 -13.07 -18.92
C ASN A 126 3.98 -11.60 -18.68
N LYS A 127 3.82 -11.11 -17.45
CA LYS A 127 4.10 -9.73 -17.05
C LYS A 127 3.31 -8.68 -17.85
N LYS A 128 2.21 -9.07 -18.49
CA LYS A 128 1.32 -8.13 -19.17
C LYS A 128 0.62 -7.27 -18.12
N GLN A 129 0.84 -5.96 -18.18
CA GLN A 129 0.02 -4.99 -17.45
C GLN A 129 -1.36 -4.93 -18.10
N LEU A 130 -2.40 -5.04 -17.29
CA LEU A 130 -3.79 -5.07 -17.78
C LEU A 130 -4.56 -3.82 -17.36
N LEU A 131 -4.22 -3.27 -16.20
CA LEU A 131 -5.00 -2.24 -15.56
C LEU A 131 -4.10 -1.36 -14.72
N LYS A 132 -4.39 -0.07 -14.74
CA LYS A 132 -3.86 0.93 -13.83
C LYS A 132 -5.03 1.60 -13.12
N TYR A 133 -4.95 1.72 -11.81
CA TYR A 133 -5.82 2.56 -11.01
C TYR A 133 -5.03 3.79 -10.57
N GLU A 134 -5.49 4.98 -10.95
CA GLU A 134 -4.85 6.25 -10.63
C GLU A 134 -5.91 7.34 -10.56
N ASN A 135 -5.77 8.28 -9.61
CA ASN A 135 -6.71 9.39 -9.43
C ASN A 135 -8.18 8.92 -9.34
N GLU A 136 -8.40 7.79 -8.65
CA GLU A 136 -9.71 7.15 -8.49
C GLU A 136 -10.35 6.59 -9.77
N GLN A 137 -9.57 6.45 -10.83
CA GLN A 137 -10.04 5.95 -12.12
C GLN A 137 -9.32 4.66 -12.52
N TYR A 138 -10.07 3.78 -13.17
CA TYR A 138 -9.56 2.55 -13.78
C TYR A 138 -9.22 2.79 -15.24
N ILE A 139 -7.96 2.54 -15.63
CA ILE A 139 -7.39 2.78 -16.95
C ILE A 139 -6.90 1.42 -17.48
N ALA A 140 -7.39 1.00 -18.65
CA ALA A 140 -6.91 -0.21 -19.32
C ALA A 140 -5.50 0.04 -19.91
N LEU A 141 -4.65 -0.99 -19.88
CA LEU A 141 -3.28 -0.97 -20.40
C LEU A 141 -3.06 -2.03 -21.51
#